data_AF-A0A8H5HFZ8-F1
#
_entry.id   AF-A0A8H5HFZ8-F1
#
_cell.length_a   1.000
_cell.length_b   1.000
_cell.length_c   1.000
_cell.angle_alpha   90.00
_cell.angle_beta   90.00
_cell.angle_gamma   90.00
#
_symmetry.space_group_name_H-M   'P 1'
#
loop_
_entity.id
_entity.type
_entity.pdbx_description
1 polymer ?
#
loop_
_entity_poly.entity_id
_entity_poly.type
_entity_poly.pdbx_seq_one_letter_code
_entity_poly.pdbx_strand_id
1 'polypeptide(L)'
;MSTVDFSLPLATLLREATHEAHELVAKSPGATTMLSGRLRREEYVRYLMMLWHIYDAFEQALDRHATHPVLEPTYNPTLLARASALADDISFLLQVPEASWKTHPAHAQLLQSTPPELTAYVDRIRELADSADPTPLLAHSYVRYLGDLSGGQTVRRTLGKAYGLDEQVGQGLSFYAFKELRSAKLANQGEMKRIKDWFREGMNTAGDIGVEVKAAVLNEANTAFDLNTALFTTISVDTPSQDTEVVEQSKEIPILVERPSRPIQERSFPVSQVAAVVAAVCLAHFILIVTGFSGEKGLQSLLDVGRWFATITDPVTSSAE
;
A
#
# COMPACT_ATOMS: atom_id res chain seq x y z
N MET A 1 -16.13 15.69 24.60
CA MET A 1 -15.41 16.05 23.37
C MET A 1 -14.33 17.04 23.76
N SER A 2 -13.06 16.68 23.56
CA SER A 2 -11.95 17.64 23.69
C SER A 2 -12.18 18.78 22.69
N THR A 3 -12.05 20.02 23.15
CA THR A 3 -12.08 21.19 22.27
C THR A 3 -10.90 21.13 21.32
N VAL A 4 -11.13 21.29 20.01
CA VAL A 4 -10.06 21.27 18.99
C VAL A 4 -9.15 22.50 19.19
N ASP A 5 -7.84 22.27 19.31
CA ASP A 5 -6.85 23.33 19.47
C ASP A 5 -6.34 23.83 18.11
N PHE A 6 -7.01 24.84 17.54
CA PHE A 6 -6.65 25.42 16.24
C PHE A 6 -5.30 26.17 16.22
N SER A 7 -4.59 26.28 17.34
CA SER A 7 -3.20 26.77 17.34
C SER A 7 -2.23 25.77 16.71
N LEU A 8 -2.60 24.48 16.65
CA LEU A 8 -1.80 23.44 16.04
C LEU A 8 -1.75 23.57 14.50
N PRO A 9 -0.67 23.11 13.85
CA PRO A 9 -0.60 23.02 12.40
C PRO A 9 -1.70 22.12 11.82
N LEU A 10 -2.21 22.44 10.62
CA LEU A 10 -3.33 21.71 10.01
C LEU A 10 -3.02 20.21 9.82
N ALA A 11 -1.79 19.86 9.43
CA ALA A 11 -1.38 18.47 9.31
C ALA A 11 -1.48 17.70 10.63
N THR A 12 -1.20 18.36 11.76
CA THR A 12 -1.30 17.78 13.10
C THR A 12 -2.76 17.58 13.49
N LEU A 13 -3.60 18.60 13.28
CA LEU A 13 -5.04 18.53 13.53
C LEU A 13 -5.70 17.37 12.79
N LEU A 14 -5.44 17.27 11.49
CA LEU A 14 -5.98 16.21 10.64
C LEU A 14 -5.53 14.83 11.11
N ARG A 15 -4.23 14.66 11.38
CA ARG A 15 -3.69 13.38 11.86
C ARG A 15 -4.35 12.91 13.15
N GLU A 16 -4.57 13.82 14.09
CA GLU A 16 -5.14 13.49 15.40
C GLU A 16 -6.64 13.23 15.31
N ALA A 17 -7.37 14.09 14.60
CA ALA A 17 -8.82 13.96 14.48
C ALA A 17 -9.25 12.74 13.65
N THR A 18 -8.48 12.38 12.62
CA THR A 18 -8.85 11.27 11.73
C THR A 18 -8.23 9.93 12.12
N HIS A 19 -7.53 9.86 13.26
CA HIS A 19 -6.85 8.63 13.69
C HIS A 19 -7.82 7.45 13.88
N GLU A 20 -8.95 7.68 14.56
CA GLU A 20 -9.96 6.65 14.79
C GLU A 20 -10.63 6.21 13.48
N ALA A 21 -10.99 7.16 12.61
CA ALA A 21 -11.57 6.86 11.31
C ALA A 21 -10.62 6.02 10.42
N HIS A 22 -9.33 6.33 10.43
CA HIS A 22 -8.31 5.54 9.76
C HIS A 22 -8.25 4.09 10.29
N GLU A 23 -8.28 3.91 11.61
CA GLU A 23 -8.30 2.58 12.25
C GLU A 23 -9.55 1.77 11.88
N LEU A 24 -10.71 2.43 11.78
CA LEU A 24 -11.97 1.78 11.38
C LEU A 24 -11.91 1.29 9.93
N VAL A 25 -11.41 2.12 9.00
CA VAL A 25 -11.20 1.72 7.60
C VAL A 25 -10.29 0.50 7.51
N ALA A 26 -9.15 0.53 8.20
CA ALA A 26 -8.15 -0.54 8.18
C ALA A 26 -8.70 -1.89 8.70
N LYS A 27 -9.70 -1.85 9.59
CA LYS A 27 -10.37 -3.03 10.17
C LYS A 27 -11.61 -3.48 9.41
N SER A 28 -12.03 -2.75 8.37
CA SER A 28 -13.21 -3.12 7.57
C SER A 28 -13.02 -4.50 6.90
N PRO A 29 -14.10 -5.29 6.70
CA PRO A 29 -14.01 -6.59 6.03
C PRO A 29 -13.38 -6.51 4.64
N GLY A 30 -13.72 -5.47 3.86
CA GLY A 30 -13.14 -5.24 2.53
C GLY A 30 -11.63 -4.97 2.60
N ALA A 31 -11.19 -4.05 3.46
CA ALA A 31 -9.77 -3.73 3.61
C ALA A 31 -8.97 -4.93 4.14
N THR A 32 -9.47 -5.63 5.15
CA THR A 32 -8.80 -6.82 5.71
C THR A 32 -8.71 -7.97 4.70
N THR A 33 -9.76 -8.20 3.91
CA THR A 33 -9.76 -9.21 2.84
C THR A 33 -8.73 -8.87 1.76
N MET A 34 -8.69 -7.62 1.30
CA MET A 34 -7.69 -7.10 0.35
C MET A 34 -6.27 -7.24 0.90
N LEU A 35 -6.02 -6.78 2.13
CA LEU A 35 -4.70 -6.81 2.78
C LEU A 35 -4.22 -8.23 3.09
N SER A 36 -5.14 -9.20 3.20
CA SER A 36 -4.80 -10.61 3.33
C SER A 36 -4.50 -11.31 1.99
N GLY A 37 -4.69 -10.63 0.86
CA GLY A 37 -4.51 -11.18 -0.48
C GLY A 37 -5.59 -12.18 -0.90
N ARG A 38 -6.72 -12.22 -0.19
CA ARG A 38 -7.85 -13.14 -0.45
C ARG A 38 -8.95 -12.53 -1.32
N LEU A 39 -8.87 -11.24 -1.62
CA LEU A 39 -9.84 -10.58 -2.48
C LEU A 39 -9.73 -11.14 -3.91
N ARG A 40 -10.86 -11.52 -4.51
CA ARG A 40 -10.90 -12.00 -5.89
C ARG A 40 -10.41 -10.92 -6.86
N ARG A 41 -9.72 -11.32 -7.93
CA ARG A 41 -9.12 -10.38 -8.89
C ARG A 41 -10.18 -9.50 -9.55
N GLU A 42 -11.32 -10.08 -9.90
CA GLU A 42 -12.45 -9.38 -10.53
C GLU A 42 -13.02 -8.31 -9.60
N GLU A 43 -13.11 -8.62 -8.31
CA GLU A 43 -13.59 -7.68 -7.30
C GLU A 43 -12.59 -6.55 -7.05
N TYR A 44 -11.29 -6.86 -7.07
CA TYR A 44 -10.26 -5.84 -7.03
C TYR A 44 -10.31 -4.91 -8.25
N VAL A 45 -10.51 -5.45 -9.45
CA VAL A 45 -10.70 -4.65 -10.68
C VAL A 45 -11.93 -3.75 -10.56
N ARG A 46 -13.06 -4.28 -10.04
CA ARG A 46 -14.27 -3.48 -9.77
C ARG A 46 -13.97 -2.34 -8.79
N TYR A 47 -13.22 -2.62 -7.72
CA TYR A 47 -12.76 -1.59 -6.78
C TYR A 47 -11.89 -0.53 -7.44
N LEU A 48 -10.93 -0.92 -8.29
CA LEU A 48 -10.10 0.03 -9.03
C LEU A 48 -10.93 0.92 -9.97
N MET A 49 -11.96 0.39 -10.63
CA MET A 49 -12.87 1.21 -11.45
C MET A 49 -13.61 2.25 -10.61
N MET A 50 -14.08 1.89 -9.41
CA MET A 50 -14.70 2.85 -8.50
C MET A 50 -13.71 3.91 -8.03
N LEU A 51 -12.48 3.51 -7.67
CA LEU A 51 -11.40 4.45 -7.37
C LEU A 51 -11.13 5.37 -8.55
N TRP A 52 -11.05 4.85 -9.78
CA TRP A 52 -10.80 5.64 -10.98
C TRP A 52 -11.81 6.79 -11.09
N HIS A 53 -13.11 6.52 -10.92
CA HIS A 53 -14.14 7.57 -10.95
C HIS A 53 -13.97 8.63 -9.86
N ILE A 54 -13.53 8.22 -8.66
CA ILE A 54 -13.27 9.14 -7.54
C ILE A 54 -12.05 10.01 -7.83
N TYR A 55 -10.91 9.41 -8.20
CA TYR A 55 -9.69 10.17 -8.51
C TYR A 55 -9.87 11.04 -9.74
N ASP A 56 -10.54 10.57 -10.80
CA ASP A 56 -10.81 11.37 -12.00
C ASP A 56 -11.62 12.63 -11.65
N ALA A 57 -12.68 12.50 -10.86
CA ALA A 57 -13.48 13.63 -10.42
C ALA A 57 -12.69 14.62 -9.54
N PHE A 58 -11.94 14.10 -8.58
CA PHE A 58 -11.21 14.93 -7.62
C PHE A 58 -9.96 15.58 -8.23
N GLU A 59 -9.26 14.90 -9.14
CA GLU A 59 -8.10 15.45 -9.85
C GLU A 59 -8.51 16.54 -10.82
N GLN A 60 -9.63 16.38 -11.53
CA GLN A 60 -10.21 17.46 -12.34
C GLN A 60 -10.63 18.66 -11.48
N ALA A 61 -11.14 18.41 -10.27
CA ALA A 61 -11.48 19.48 -9.32
C ALA A 61 -10.23 20.23 -8.84
N LEU A 62 -9.15 19.52 -8.52
CA LEU A 62 -7.87 20.13 -8.18
C LEU A 62 -7.28 20.93 -9.33
N ASP A 63 -7.31 20.40 -10.55
CA ASP A 63 -6.82 21.11 -11.74
C ASP A 63 -7.57 22.42 -11.97
N ARG A 64 -8.91 22.40 -11.82
CA ARG A 64 -9.76 23.59 -11.94
C ARG A 64 -9.38 24.68 -10.93
N HIS A 65 -8.98 24.28 -9.73
CA HIS A 65 -8.69 25.18 -8.60
C HIS A 65 -7.21 25.21 -8.23
N ALA A 66 -6.32 24.90 -9.18
CA ALA A 66 -4.89 24.69 -8.94
C ALA A 66 -4.17 25.93 -8.37
N THR A 67 -4.69 27.13 -8.63
CA THR A 67 -4.14 28.39 -8.13
C THR A 67 -4.84 28.91 -6.88
N HIS A 68 -5.81 28.16 -6.32
CA HIS A 68 -6.48 28.57 -5.09
C HIS A 68 -5.48 28.53 -3.93
N PRO A 69 -5.37 29.58 -3.09
CA PRO A 69 -4.32 29.67 -2.06
C PRO A 69 -4.25 28.51 -1.07
N VAL A 70 -5.38 27.86 -0.80
CA VAL A 70 -5.45 26.67 0.07
C VAL A 70 -4.96 25.39 -0.64
N LEU A 71 -5.15 25.28 -1.96
CA LEU A 71 -4.90 24.05 -2.70
C LEU A 71 -3.52 24.03 -3.36
N GLU A 72 -3.08 25.18 -3.87
CA GLU A 72 -1.81 25.38 -4.57
C GLU A 72 -0.58 24.80 -3.84
N PRO A 73 -0.43 24.96 -2.50
CA PRO A 73 0.75 24.45 -1.79
C PRO A 73 0.92 22.93 -1.81
N THR A 74 -0.15 22.20 -2.12
CA THR A 74 -0.17 20.72 -2.21
C THR A 74 -0.39 20.21 -3.63
N TYR A 75 -0.55 21.10 -4.60
CA TYR A 75 -0.86 20.74 -5.98
C TYR A 75 0.40 20.33 -6.75
N ASN A 76 0.51 19.04 -7.05
CA ASN A 76 1.56 18.50 -7.91
C ASN A 76 1.05 17.26 -8.66
N PRO A 77 0.34 17.44 -9.79
CA PRO A 77 -0.30 16.33 -10.51
C PRO A 77 0.72 15.35 -11.08
N THR A 78 1.91 15.82 -11.48
CA THR A 78 2.98 14.92 -12.00
C THR A 78 3.46 13.93 -10.94
N LEU A 79 3.37 14.31 -9.65
CA LEU A 79 3.75 13.49 -8.52
C LEU A 79 2.60 12.64 -7.99
N LEU A 80 1.42 13.26 -7.80
CA LEU A 80 0.33 12.71 -7.01
C LEU A 80 -0.81 12.13 -7.83
N ALA A 81 -1.08 12.61 -9.06
CA ALA A 81 -2.26 12.18 -9.82
C ALA A 81 -2.24 10.67 -10.09
N ARG A 82 -3.38 10.01 -9.92
CA ARG A 82 -3.57 8.55 -9.91
C ARG A 82 -4.52 8.06 -11.00
N ALA A 83 -5.40 8.90 -11.56
CA ALA A 83 -6.42 8.44 -12.50
C ALA A 83 -5.83 7.72 -13.72
N SER A 84 -4.73 8.20 -14.29
CA SER A 84 -4.03 7.52 -15.39
C SER A 84 -3.43 6.18 -14.96
N ALA A 85 -2.75 6.13 -13.80
CA ALA A 85 -2.18 4.88 -13.29
C ALA A 85 -3.27 3.83 -12.96
N LEU A 86 -4.44 4.27 -12.51
CA LEU A 86 -5.61 3.42 -12.30
C LEU A 86 -6.15 2.88 -13.64
N ALA A 87 -6.24 3.71 -14.68
CA ALA A 87 -6.65 3.27 -16.01
C ALA A 87 -5.69 2.21 -16.59
N ASP A 88 -4.39 2.43 -16.44
CA ASP A 88 -3.34 1.49 -16.83
C ASP A 88 -3.52 0.13 -16.12
N ASP A 89 -3.67 0.16 -14.80
CA ASP A 89 -3.83 -1.06 -14.00
C ASP A 89 -5.12 -1.80 -14.33
N ILE A 90 -6.24 -1.09 -14.49
CA ILE A 90 -7.53 -1.68 -14.89
C ILE A 90 -7.40 -2.36 -16.26
N SER A 91 -6.82 -1.66 -17.24
CA SER A 91 -6.66 -2.19 -18.59
C SER A 91 -5.77 -3.44 -18.62
N PHE A 92 -4.67 -3.43 -17.86
CA PHE A 92 -3.78 -4.56 -17.71
C PHE A 92 -4.48 -5.75 -17.04
N LEU A 93 -5.19 -5.53 -15.93
CA LEU A 93 -5.88 -6.61 -15.22
C LEU A 93 -7.02 -7.23 -16.04
N LEU A 94 -7.68 -6.43 -16.88
CA LEU A 94 -8.69 -6.89 -17.84
C LEU A 94 -8.10 -7.48 -19.13
N GLN A 95 -6.79 -7.32 -19.37
CA GLN A 95 -6.11 -7.75 -20.59
C GLN A 95 -6.71 -7.11 -21.86
N VAL A 96 -7.01 -5.82 -21.79
CA VAL A 96 -7.55 -5.03 -22.90
C VAL A 96 -6.70 -3.76 -23.12
N PRO A 97 -6.68 -3.18 -24.34
CA PRO A 97 -6.07 -1.87 -24.55
C PRO A 97 -6.69 -0.81 -23.63
N GLU A 98 -5.87 0.12 -23.12
CA GLU A 98 -6.31 1.21 -22.24
C GLU A 98 -7.49 2.00 -22.84
N ALA A 99 -7.48 2.27 -24.14
CA ALA A 99 -8.57 2.96 -24.83
C ALA A 99 -9.94 2.24 -24.77
N SER A 100 -9.97 0.96 -24.39
CA SER A 100 -11.17 0.11 -24.43
C SER A 100 -11.70 -0.35 -23.07
N TRP A 101 -10.97 -0.14 -21.97
CA TRP A 101 -11.38 -0.66 -20.66
C TRP A 101 -12.73 -0.10 -20.19
N LYS A 102 -13.05 1.16 -20.54
CA LYS A 102 -14.37 1.78 -20.25
C LYS A 102 -15.53 1.18 -21.05
N THR A 103 -15.25 0.44 -22.11
CA THR A 103 -16.27 -0.30 -22.88
C THR A 103 -16.35 -1.78 -22.50
N HIS A 104 -15.49 -2.23 -21.58
CA HIS A 104 -15.49 -3.61 -21.12
C HIS A 104 -16.80 -3.94 -20.37
N PRO A 105 -17.38 -5.16 -20.53
CA PRO A 105 -18.63 -5.54 -19.87
C PRO A 105 -18.63 -5.33 -18.35
N ALA A 106 -17.49 -5.55 -17.67
CA ALA A 106 -17.38 -5.32 -16.23
C ALA A 106 -17.56 -3.84 -15.83
N HIS A 107 -17.06 -2.89 -16.63
CA HIS A 107 -17.28 -1.47 -16.39
C HIS A 107 -18.72 -1.06 -16.71
N ALA A 108 -19.27 -1.57 -17.81
CA ALA A 108 -20.68 -1.36 -18.15
C ALA A 108 -21.62 -1.88 -17.04
N GLN A 109 -21.31 -3.04 -16.45
CA GLN A 109 -22.04 -3.61 -15.32
C GLN A 109 -21.95 -2.72 -14.07
N LEU A 110 -20.75 -2.21 -13.75
CA LEU A 110 -20.57 -1.26 -12.66
C LEU A 110 -21.45 -0.02 -12.87
N LEU A 111 -21.51 0.53 -14.08
CA LEU A 111 -22.33 1.70 -14.37
C LEU A 111 -23.83 1.40 -14.33
N GLN A 112 -24.25 0.25 -14.86
CA GLN A 112 -25.65 -0.19 -14.86
C GLN A 112 -26.21 -0.33 -13.44
N SER A 113 -25.37 -0.76 -12.48
CA SER A 113 -25.73 -0.91 -11.08
C SER A 113 -24.72 -0.18 -10.19
N THR A 114 -24.59 1.13 -10.41
CA THR A 114 -23.64 1.97 -9.68
C THR A 114 -23.95 1.95 -8.18
N PRO A 115 -22.98 1.57 -7.31
CA PRO A 115 -23.19 1.60 -5.87
C PRO A 115 -23.50 3.04 -5.40
N PRO A 116 -24.50 3.24 -4.52
CA PRO A 116 -24.84 4.57 -4.02
C PRO A 116 -23.68 5.23 -3.29
N GLU A 117 -22.78 4.46 -2.66
CA GLU A 117 -21.58 4.96 -2.00
C GLU A 117 -20.58 5.59 -2.98
N LEU A 118 -20.45 5.01 -4.18
CA LEU A 118 -19.62 5.60 -5.24
C LEU A 118 -20.25 6.92 -5.72
N THR A 119 -21.56 6.91 -6.00
CA THR A 119 -22.30 8.11 -6.42
C THR A 119 -22.15 9.23 -5.39
N ALA A 120 -22.39 8.93 -4.11
CA ALA A 120 -22.27 9.90 -3.02
C ALA A 120 -20.87 10.50 -2.92
N TYR A 121 -19.81 9.70 -3.09
CA TYR A 121 -18.44 10.22 -3.07
C TYR A 121 -18.20 11.17 -4.25
N VAL A 122 -18.48 10.71 -5.47
CA VAL A 122 -18.23 11.50 -6.69
C VAL A 122 -19.06 12.79 -6.69
N ASP A 123 -20.32 12.72 -6.25
CA ASP A 123 -21.20 13.88 -6.17
C ASP A 123 -20.69 14.88 -5.11
N ARG A 124 -20.22 14.43 -3.94
CA ARG A 124 -19.63 15.33 -2.95
C ARG A 124 -18.43 16.09 -3.51
N ILE A 125 -17.55 15.41 -4.25
CA ILE A 125 -16.40 16.05 -4.91
C ILE A 125 -16.87 17.12 -5.90
N ARG A 126 -17.88 16.81 -6.72
CA ARG A 126 -18.42 17.75 -7.72
C ARG A 126 -19.07 18.95 -7.05
N GLU A 127 -19.85 18.75 -5.99
CA GLU A 127 -20.43 19.82 -5.18
C GLU A 127 -19.36 20.79 -4.68
N LEU A 128 -18.26 20.27 -4.12
CA LEU A 128 -17.13 21.09 -3.66
C LEU A 128 -16.45 21.83 -4.81
N ALA A 129 -16.26 21.13 -5.95
CA ALA A 129 -15.62 21.70 -7.14
C ALA A 129 -16.43 22.82 -7.80
N ASP A 130 -17.77 22.77 -7.67
CA ASP A 130 -18.70 23.76 -8.22
C ASP A 130 -19.09 24.84 -7.18
N SER A 131 -18.67 24.67 -5.92
CA SER A 131 -18.95 25.63 -4.85
C SER A 131 -18.14 26.93 -4.97
N ALA A 132 -18.60 27.98 -4.28
CA ALA A 132 -17.88 29.24 -4.21
C ALA A 132 -16.57 29.17 -3.42
N ASP A 133 -16.42 28.18 -2.52
CA ASP A 133 -15.23 27.96 -1.70
C ASP A 133 -14.73 26.51 -1.84
N PRO A 134 -13.72 26.26 -2.69
CA PRO A 134 -13.18 24.93 -2.94
C PRO A 134 -12.22 24.44 -1.84
N THR A 135 -12.00 25.22 -0.76
CA THR A 135 -11.14 24.88 0.39
C THR A 135 -11.28 23.43 0.87
N PRO A 136 -12.50 22.86 1.01
CA PRO A 136 -12.66 21.49 1.51
C PRO A 136 -12.05 20.41 0.60
N LEU A 137 -11.74 20.68 -0.68
CA LEU A 137 -11.06 19.72 -1.57
C LEU A 137 -9.68 19.28 -1.04
N LEU A 138 -9.03 20.11 -0.21
CA LEU A 138 -7.76 19.74 0.45
C LEU A 138 -7.94 18.50 1.34
N ALA A 139 -9.10 18.33 1.95
CA ALA A 139 -9.40 17.19 2.81
C ALA A 139 -9.39 15.87 2.02
N HIS A 140 -10.00 15.85 0.84
CA HIS A 140 -9.97 14.67 -0.04
C HIS A 140 -8.57 14.35 -0.52
N SER A 141 -7.77 15.37 -0.85
CA SER A 141 -6.34 15.20 -1.18
C SER A 141 -5.58 14.53 -0.04
N TYR A 142 -5.80 15.00 1.19
CA TYR A 142 -5.20 14.44 2.40
C TYR A 142 -5.59 12.97 2.60
N VAL A 143 -6.89 12.65 2.61
CA VAL A 143 -7.39 11.29 2.87
C VAL A 143 -6.90 10.30 1.81
N ARG A 144 -6.93 10.69 0.53
CA ARG A 144 -6.53 9.82 -0.58
C ARG A 144 -5.01 9.71 -0.69
N TYR A 145 -4.31 10.81 -1.00
CA TYR A 145 -2.90 10.75 -1.34
C TYR A 145 -2.00 10.33 -0.17
N LEU A 146 -2.22 10.85 1.06
CA LEU A 146 -1.42 10.40 2.19
C LEU A 146 -1.74 8.97 2.61
N GLY A 147 -2.98 8.51 2.40
CA GLY A 147 -3.37 7.12 2.56
C GLY A 147 -2.56 6.21 1.64
N ASP A 148 -2.54 6.54 0.34
CA ASP A 148 -1.80 5.79 -0.68
C ASP A 148 -0.28 5.77 -0.39
N LEU A 149 0.29 6.89 0.04
CA LEU A 149 1.72 7.01 0.40
C LEU A 149 2.09 6.31 1.71
N SER A 150 1.12 5.92 2.54
CA SER A 150 1.35 5.29 3.84
C SER A 150 1.13 3.78 3.81
N GLY A 151 0.02 3.32 3.22
CA GLY A 151 -0.32 1.90 3.13
C GLY A 151 -0.02 1.26 1.77
N GLY A 152 0.14 2.06 0.71
CA GLY A 152 0.16 1.57 -0.67
C GLY A 152 1.27 0.58 -0.98
N GLN A 153 2.43 0.67 -0.33
CA GLN A 153 3.53 -0.27 -0.56
C GLN A 153 3.25 -1.67 0.02
N THR A 154 2.55 -1.74 1.15
CA THR A 154 2.07 -3.01 1.71
C THR A 154 1.03 -3.61 0.79
N VAL A 155 0.05 -2.80 0.34
CA VAL A 155 -1.00 -3.26 -0.58
C VAL A 155 -0.40 -3.74 -1.89
N ARG A 156 0.53 -2.98 -2.49
CA ARG A 156 1.26 -3.33 -3.71
C ARG A 156 1.89 -4.72 -3.62
N ARG A 157 2.64 -5.00 -2.55
CA ARG A 157 3.28 -6.30 -2.34
C ARG A 157 2.27 -7.43 -2.15
N THR A 158 1.23 -7.19 -1.37
CA THR A 158 0.16 -8.17 -1.15
C THR A 158 -0.51 -8.57 -2.46
N LEU A 159 -0.88 -7.57 -3.28
CA LEU A 159 -1.55 -7.80 -4.56
C LEU A 159 -0.63 -8.43 -5.60
N GLY A 160 0.65 -8.03 -5.62
CA GLY A 160 1.67 -8.65 -6.48
C GLY A 160 1.76 -10.15 -6.24
N LYS A 161 1.82 -10.55 -4.97
CA LYS A 161 1.80 -11.97 -4.59
C LYS A 161 0.46 -12.65 -4.88
N ALA A 162 -0.66 -12.01 -4.52
CA ALA A 162 -1.99 -12.61 -4.64
C ALA A 162 -2.40 -12.89 -6.09
N TYR A 163 -2.01 -12.01 -7.03
CA TYR A 163 -2.41 -12.10 -8.43
C TYR A 163 -1.28 -12.48 -9.38
N GLY A 164 -0.11 -12.87 -8.84
CA GLY A 164 1.06 -13.25 -9.64
C GLY A 164 1.58 -12.12 -10.53
N LEU A 165 1.55 -10.88 -10.05
CA LEU A 165 2.04 -9.72 -10.79
C LEU A 165 3.53 -9.53 -10.53
N ASP A 166 4.26 -9.15 -11.58
CA ASP A 166 5.67 -8.81 -11.46
C ASP A 166 5.83 -7.40 -10.86
N GLU A 167 6.30 -7.33 -9.62
CA GLU A 167 6.52 -6.07 -8.91
C GLU A 167 7.61 -5.18 -9.56
N GLN A 168 8.55 -5.76 -10.30
CA GLN A 168 9.62 -5.03 -10.99
C GLN A 168 9.10 -4.36 -12.25
N VAL A 169 8.25 -5.06 -13.00
CA VAL A 169 7.58 -4.51 -14.18
C VAL A 169 6.49 -3.52 -13.76
N GLY A 170 5.77 -3.82 -12.68
CA GLY A 170 4.82 -2.91 -12.03
C GLY A 170 3.46 -2.77 -12.71
N GLN A 171 3.20 -3.51 -13.79
CA GLN A 171 1.90 -3.53 -14.46
C GLN A 171 0.81 -4.13 -13.57
N GLY A 172 -0.34 -3.47 -13.49
CA GLY A 172 -1.41 -3.84 -12.55
C GLY A 172 -1.16 -3.40 -11.11
N LEU A 173 -0.08 -2.64 -10.86
CA LEU A 173 0.32 -2.10 -9.56
C LEU A 173 0.72 -0.62 -9.62
N SER A 174 0.58 0.03 -10.77
CA SER A 174 1.02 1.40 -11.09
C SER A 174 0.39 2.45 -10.18
N PHE A 175 -0.85 2.23 -9.74
CA PHE A 175 -1.55 3.10 -8.79
C PHE A 175 -0.73 3.37 -7.51
N TYR A 176 -0.04 2.34 -7.00
CA TYR A 176 0.78 2.44 -5.80
C TYR A 176 2.24 2.86 -6.08
N ALA A 177 2.60 3.13 -7.34
CA ALA A 177 3.92 3.59 -7.73
C ALA A 177 3.93 5.13 -7.76
N PHE A 178 4.77 5.75 -6.93
CA PHE A 178 5.00 7.19 -6.95
C PHE A 178 6.38 7.48 -7.53
N LYS A 179 6.51 8.64 -8.18
CA LYS A 179 7.79 9.16 -8.64
C LYS A 179 8.49 9.90 -7.50
N GLU A 180 9.80 10.10 -7.61
CA GLU A 180 10.57 10.94 -6.69
C GLU A 180 10.08 12.40 -6.77
N LEU A 181 10.23 13.15 -5.68
CA LEU A 181 9.73 14.53 -5.60
C LEU A 181 10.39 15.46 -6.65
N ARG A 182 11.63 15.14 -7.03
CA ARG A 182 12.48 15.98 -7.89
C ARG A 182 12.98 15.24 -9.14
N SER A 183 12.45 14.06 -9.45
CA SER A 183 12.89 13.27 -10.60
C SER A 183 11.79 12.33 -11.10
N ALA A 184 11.91 11.84 -12.33
CA ALA A 184 10.95 10.89 -12.90
C ALA A 184 11.17 9.43 -12.42
N LYS A 185 12.18 9.17 -11.57
CA LYS A 185 12.46 7.83 -11.05
C LYS A 185 11.37 7.40 -10.07
N LEU A 186 11.23 6.08 -9.87
CA LEU A 186 10.33 5.54 -8.85
C LEU A 186 10.85 5.84 -7.45
N ALA A 187 9.95 6.32 -6.59
CA ALA A 187 10.25 6.64 -5.20
C ALA A 187 10.49 5.37 -4.38
N ASN A 188 11.61 5.35 -3.66
CA ASN A 188 11.85 4.40 -2.57
C ASN A 188 11.19 4.88 -1.26
N GLN A 189 11.30 4.10 -0.18
CA GLN A 189 10.71 4.44 1.12
C GLN A 189 11.16 5.80 1.69
N GLY A 190 12.43 6.18 1.47
CA GLY A 190 12.94 7.48 1.90
C GLY A 190 12.31 8.63 1.12
N GLU A 191 12.13 8.46 -0.19
CA GLU A 191 11.43 9.43 -1.05
C GLU A 191 9.93 9.51 -0.69
N MET A 192 9.26 8.39 -0.42
CA MET A 192 7.88 8.39 0.07
C MET A 192 7.73 9.21 1.36
N LYS A 193 8.71 9.12 2.28
CA LYS A 193 8.71 9.97 3.48
C LYS A 193 8.83 11.45 3.11
N ARG A 194 9.75 11.81 2.22
CA ARG A 194 9.94 13.21 1.77
C ARG A 194 8.70 13.78 1.08
N ILE A 195 8.01 12.99 0.26
CA ILE A 195 6.76 13.39 -0.38
C ILE A 195 5.69 13.68 0.67
N LYS A 196 5.52 12.78 1.66
CA LYS A 196 4.57 13.00 2.77
C LYS A 196 4.91 14.25 3.59
N ASP A 197 6.19 14.49 3.86
CA ASP A 197 6.63 15.67 4.60
C ASP A 197 6.35 16.95 3.79
N TRP A 198 6.68 16.97 2.49
CA TRP A 198 6.35 18.08 1.59
C TRP A 198 4.84 18.37 1.56
N PHE A 199 4.01 17.33 1.44
CA PHE A 199 2.55 17.49 1.42
C PHE A 199 2.03 18.06 2.75
N ARG A 200 2.57 17.62 3.89
CA ARG A 200 2.20 18.15 5.21
C ARG A 200 2.58 19.61 5.39
N GLU A 201 3.77 20.01 4.91
CA GLU A 201 4.16 21.43 4.94
C GLU A 201 3.25 22.28 4.04
N GLY A 202 2.85 21.77 2.87
CA GLY A 202 1.84 22.42 2.04
C GLY A 202 0.49 22.60 2.75
N MET A 203 0.00 21.56 3.45
CA MET A 203 -1.21 21.67 4.27
C MET A 203 -1.06 22.68 5.41
N ASN A 204 0.11 22.74 6.06
CA ASN A 204 0.36 23.71 7.11
C ASN A 204 0.32 25.15 6.54
N THR A 205 0.95 25.36 5.39
CA THR A 205 0.91 26.64 4.66
C THR A 205 -0.53 27.05 4.35
N ALA A 206 -1.37 26.12 3.89
CA ALA A 206 -2.79 26.38 3.67
C ALA A 206 -3.54 26.71 4.98
N GLY A 207 -3.24 26.00 6.06
CA GLY A 207 -3.83 26.23 7.38
C GLY A 207 -3.44 27.56 8.03
N ASP A 208 -2.28 28.13 7.68
CA ASP A 208 -1.83 29.43 8.19
C ASP A 208 -2.63 30.61 7.62
N ILE A 209 -3.45 30.38 6.58
CA ILE A 209 -4.39 31.37 6.04
C ILE A 209 -5.45 31.75 7.09
N GLY A 210 -5.88 30.81 7.92
CA GLY A 210 -6.82 31.10 9.00
C GLY A 210 -7.46 29.88 9.65
N VAL A 211 -8.03 30.10 10.84
CA VAL A 211 -8.78 29.08 11.59
C VAL A 211 -9.94 28.51 10.76
N GLU A 212 -10.53 29.32 9.90
CA GLU A 212 -11.71 28.94 9.13
C GLU A 212 -11.36 27.92 8.04
N VAL A 213 -10.16 28.06 7.44
CA VAL A 213 -9.61 27.04 6.54
C VAL A 213 -9.36 25.75 7.32
N LYS A 214 -8.73 25.83 8.50
CA LYS A 214 -8.46 24.64 9.32
C LYS A 214 -9.77 23.92 9.68
N ALA A 215 -10.80 24.65 10.10
CA ALA A 215 -12.10 24.10 10.46
C ALA A 215 -12.82 23.48 9.26
N ALA A 216 -12.86 24.16 8.11
CA ALA A 216 -13.48 23.65 6.89
C ALA A 216 -12.83 22.35 6.41
N VAL A 217 -11.49 22.31 6.34
CA VAL A 217 -10.74 21.13 5.90
C VAL A 217 -10.86 19.99 6.92
N LEU A 218 -10.83 20.30 8.23
CA LEU A 218 -10.99 19.30 9.28
C LEU A 218 -12.36 18.64 9.26
N ASN A 219 -13.43 19.43 9.10
CA ASN A 219 -14.80 18.91 9.02
C ASN A 219 -14.96 18.02 7.79
N GLU A 220 -14.47 18.47 6.63
CA GLU A 220 -14.56 17.69 5.40
C GLU A 220 -13.70 16.43 5.44
N ALA A 221 -12.58 16.42 6.18
CA ALA A 221 -11.77 15.23 6.31
C ALA A 221 -12.54 14.07 6.93
N ASN A 222 -13.39 14.34 7.93
CA ASN A 222 -14.28 13.32 8.49
C ASN A 222 -15.26 12.81 7.43
N THR A 223 -15.89 13.71 6.67
CA THR A 223 -16.77 13.33 5.55
C THR A 223 -16.04 12.48 4.50
N ALA A 224 -14.82 12.86 4.12
CA ALA A 224 -14.00 12.10 3.18
C ALA A 224 -13.64 10.69 3.71
N PHE A 225 -13.40 10.55 5.01
CA PHE A 225 -13.20 9.24 5.65
C PHE A 225 -14.48 8.40 5.70
N ASP A 226 -15.63 9.01 5.99
CA ASP A 226 -16.92 8.32 6.01
C ASP A 226 -17.26 7.79 4.61
N LEU A 227 -17.11 8.63 3.58
CA LEU A 227 -17.30 8.24 2.17
C LEU A 227 -16.33 7.13 1.75
N ASN A 228 -15.06 7.21 2.18
CA ASN A 228 -14.09 6.16 1.92
C ASN A 228 -14.45 4.85 2.63
N THR A 229 -14.91 4.92 3.88
CA THR A 229 -15.35 3.75 4.65
C THR A 229 -16.56 3.09 3.98
N ALA A 230 -17.54 3.89 3.56
CA ALA A 230 -18.70 3.43 2.80
C ALA A 230 -18.28 2.77 1.48
N LEU A 231 -17.29 3.31 0.78
CA LEU A 231 -16.79 2.64 -0.44
C LEU A 231 -16.26 1.23 -0.15
N PHE A 232 -15.57 1.02 0.98
CA PHE A 232 -15.08 -0.31 1.36
C PHE A 232 -16.20 -1.29 1.72
N THR A 233 -17.39 -0.84 2.14
CA THR A 233 -18.54 -1.74 2.38
C THR A 233 -19.12 -2.31 1.10
N THR A 234 -18.87 -1.65 -0.04
CA THR A 234 -19.30 -2.16 -1.35
C THR A 234 -18.51 -3.37 -1.78
N ILE A 235 -17.31 -3.61 -1.21
CA ILE A 235 -16.43 -4.72 -1.61
C ILE A 235 -17.06 -6.05 -1.19
N SER A 236 -17.36 -6.91 -2.17
CA SER A 236 -17.89 -8.25 -1.93
C SER A 236 -16.78 -9.16 -1.41
N VAL A 237 -16.86 -9.51 -0.13
CA VAL A 237 -15.89 -10.38 0.56
C VAL A 237 -16.17 -11.88 0.41
N ASP A 238 -17.06 -12.26 -0.50
CA ASP A 238 -17.35 -13.67 -0.79
C ASP A 238 -16.06 -14.38 -1.17
N THR A 239 -15.61 -15.21 -0.23
CA THR A 239 -14.42 -16.05 -0.36
C THR A 239 -14.77 -17.14 -1.37
N PRO A 240 -13.88 -17.52 -2.30
CA PRO A 240 -14.14 -18.67 -3.16
C PRO A 240 -14.49 -19.87 -2.27
N SER A 241 -15.71 -20.41 -2.45
CA SER A 241 -16.07 -21.71 -1.92
C SER A 241 -15.00 -22.70 -2.36
N GLN A 242 -14.52 -23.54 -1.45
CA GLN A 242 -13.71 -24.71 -1.82
C GLN A 242 -14.62 -25.77 -2.47
N ASP A 243 -15.32 -25.41 -3.54
CA ASP A 243 -16.12 -26.33 -4.34
C ASP A 243 -15.36 -26.61 -5.63
N THR A 244 -14.22 -27.27 -5.50
CA THR A 244 -13.75 -28.16 -6.57
C THR A 244 -14.29 -29.54 -6.22
N GLU A 245 -15.56 -29.77 -6.55
CA GLU A 245 -16.14 -31.11 -6.58
C GLU A 245 -15.34 -31.94 -7.60
N VAL A 246 -14.47 -32.81 -7.10
CA VAL A 246 -13.98 -33.93 -7.90
C VAL A 246 -15.14 -34.91 -8.01
N VAL A 247 -15.78 -34.93 -9.18
CA VAL A 247 -16.77 -35.93 -9.56
C VAL A 247 -16.05 -37.29 -9.65
N GLU A 248 -16.10 -38.09 -8.59
CA GLU A 248 -15.69 -39.49 -8.63
C GLU A 248 -16.85 -40.36 -9.13
N GLN A 249 -16.73 -40.81 -10.38
CA GLN A 249 -17.57 -41.84 -10.97
C GLN A 249 -17.05 -43.21 -10.52
N SER A 250 -17.75 -43.84 -9.58
CA SER A 250 -17.46 -45.19 -9.10
C SER A 250 -17.64 -46.24 -10.19
N LYS A 251 -16.57 -46.95 -10.54
CA LYS A 251 -16.61 -48.33 -11.06
C LYS A 251 -15.65 -49.18 -10.24
N GLU A 252 -16.23 -50.11 -9.48
CA GLU A 252 -15.52 -51.08 -8.65
C GLU A 252 -14.70 -52.07 -9.49
N ILE A 253 -13.42 -52.25 -9.14
CA ILE A 253 -12.68 -53.51 -9.26
C ILE A 253 -11.84 -53.64 -7.98
N PRO A 254 -11.95 -54.71 -7.19
CA PRO A 254 -11.23 -54.83 -5.92
C PRO A 254 -9.79 -55.26 -6.18
N ILE A 255 -8.81 -54.41 -5.83
CA ILE A 255 -7.41 -54.80 -5.71
C ILE A 255 -7.04 -54.77 -4.22
N LEU A 256 -6.73 -55.94 -3.69
CA LEU A 256 -6.25 -56.15 -2.33
C LEU A 256 -4.87 -55.49 -2.20
N VAL A 257 -4.77 -54.39 -1.46
CA VAL A 257 -3.49 -53.76 -1.09
C VAL A 257 -3.38 -53.79 0.43
N GLU A 258 -2.43 -54.59 0.92
CA GLU A 258 -2.01 -54.59 2.33
C GLU A 258 -1.59 -53.18 2.76
N ARG A 259 -2.19 -52.67 3.84
CA ARG A 259 -1.77 -51.43 4.49
C ARG A 259 -0.54 -51.69 5.36
N PRO A 260 0.61 -51.02 5.16
CA PRO A 260 1.55 -50.81 6.25
C PRO A 260 1.12 -49.58 7.04
N SER A 261 0.82 -49.78 8.32
CA SER A 261 0.63 -48.73 9.30
C SER A 261 1.97 -48.04 9.62
N ARG A 262 2.11 -46.76 9.26
CA ARG A 262 3.09 -45.86 9.88
C ARG A 262 2.40 -44.54 10.27
N PRO A 263 2.56 -44.07 11.52
CA PRO A 263 2.05 -42.77 11.90
C PRO A 263 2.89 -41.64 11.29
N ILE A 264 2.23 -40.57 10.87
CA ILE A 264 2.87 -39.32 10.48
C ILE A 264 3.44 -38.68 11.74
N GLN A 265 4.77 -38.47 11.77
CA GLN A 265 5.47 -37.88 12.90
C GLN A 265 5.58 -36.36 12.68
N GLU A 266 4.80 -35.58 13.42
CA GLU A 266 5.01 -34.14 13.52
C GLU A 266 6.36 -33.87 14.22
N ARG A 267 7.26 -33.15 13.54
CA ARG A 267 8.55 -32.77 14.13
C ARG A 267 8.38 -31.51 14.98
N SER A 268 8.33 -31.70 16.29
CA SER A 268 8.44 -30.64 17.28
C SER A 268 9.91 -30.48 17.70
N PHE A 269 10.43 -29.25 17.66
CA PHE A 269 11.79 -28.95 18.13
C PHE A 269 11.80 -28.61 19.63
N PRO A 270 12.78 -29.08 20.40
CA PRO A 270 12.90 -28.71 21.81
C PRO A 270 13.21 -27.22 21.94
N VAL A 271 12.57 -26.56 22.90
CA VAL A 271 12.70 -25.11 23.17
C VAL A 271 14.14 -24.67 23.37
N SER A 272 14.99 -25.55 23.92
CA SER A 272 16.44 -25.31 24.09
C SER A 272 17.17 -25.12 22.76
N GLN A 273 16.78 -25.83 21.70
CA GLN A 273 17.39 -25.71 20.38
C GLN A 273 16.99 -24.40 19.70
N VAL A 274 15.73 -23.99 19.86
CA VAL A 274 15.25 -22.69 19.36
C VAL A 274 15.95 -21.55 20.12
N ALA A 275 16.06 -21.65 21.44
CA ALA A 275 16.75 -20.66 22.27
C ALA A 275 18.24 -20.54 21.92
N ALA A 276 18.93 -21.65 21.65
CA ALA A 276 20.34 -21.66 21.26
C ALA A 276 20.57 -20.95 19.91
N VAL A 277 19.70 -21.17 18.92
CA VAL A 277 19.79 -20.50 17.61
C VAL A 277 19.55 -19.00 17.76
N VAL A 278 18.54 -18.60 18.54
CA VAL A 278 18.25 -17.17 18.78
C VAL A 278 19.42 -16.49 19.51
N ALA A 279 20.00 -17.13 20.53
CA ALA A 279 21.16 -16.60 21.24
C ALA A 279 22.37 -16.42 20.32
N ALA A 280 22.63 -17.38 19.41
CA ALA A 280 23.73 -17.29 18.45
C ALA A 280 23.54 -16.12 17.45
N VAL A 281 22.32 -15.91 16.96
CA VAL A 281 22.01 -14.80 16.05
C VAL A 281 22.15 -13.45 16.76
N CYS A 282 21.66 -13.34 18.00
CA CYS A 282 21.81 -12.11 18.80
C CYS A 282 23.28 -11.80 19.11
N LEU A 283 24.08 -12.80 19.44
CA LEU A 283 25.51 -12.63 19.69
C LEU A 283 26.26 -12.20 18.42
N ALA A 284 25.95 -12.81 17.26
CA ALA A 284 26.54 -12.42 15.98
C ALA A 284 26.19 -10.97 15.62
N HIS A 285 24.92 -10.58 15.82
CA HIS A 285 24.48 -9.20 15.58
C HIS A 285 25.13 -8.19 16.52
N PHE A 286 25.26 -8.54 17.81
CA PHE A 286 25.95 -7.71 18.80
C PHE A 286 27.43 -7.52 18.48
N ILE A 287 28.13 -8.60 18.07
CA ILE A 287 29.53 -8.53 17.67
C ILE A 287 29.69 -7.62 16.44
N LEU A 288 28.83 -7.76 15.43
CA LEU A 288 28.88 -6.92 14.22
C LEU A 288 28.66 -5.42 14.51
N ILE A 289 27.78 -5.11 15.47
CA ILE A 289 27.49 -3.72 15.87
C ILE A 289 28.59 -3.13 16.75
N VAL A 290 29.05 -3.86 17.76
CA VAL A 290 30.00 -3.34 18.76
C VAL A 290 31.43 -3.28 18.21
N THR A 291 31.81 -4.20 17.33
CA THR A 291 33.15 -4.20 16.72
C THR A 291 33.29 -3.23 15.54
N GLY A 292 32.23 -2.50 15.18
CA GLY A 292 32.30 -1.44 14.16
C GLY A 292 32.56 -1.96 12.75
N PHE A 293 31.95 -3.10 12.39
CA PHE A 293 32.19 -3.82 11.14
C PHE A 293 31.45 -3.21 9.92
N SER A 294 31.34 -1.88 9.85
CA SER A 294 30.71 -1.16 8.75
C SER A 294 31.68 -0.20 8.04
N GLY A 295 31.66 -0.22 6.71
CA GLY A 295 32.55 0.57 5.85
C GLY A 295 33.90 -0.08 5.53
N GLU A 296 34.82 0.67 4.91
CA GLU A 296 36.12 0.19 4.42
C GLU A 296 36.99 -0.47 5.51
N LYS A 297 36.83 -0.06 6.78
CA LYS A 297 37.55 -0.65 7.92
C LYS A 297 37.12 -2.09 8.23
N GLY A 298 35.83 -2.42 8.06
CA GLY A 298 35.33 -3.79 8.24
C GLY A 298 35.85 -4.73 7.15
N LEU A 299 35.96 -4.24 5.91
CA LEU A 299 36.53 -5.02 4.81
C LEU A 299 38.01 -5.31 5.02
N GLN A 300 38.79 -4.35 5.53
CA GLN A 300 40.20 -4.58 5.87
C GLN A 300 40.35 -5.61 7.00
N SER A 301 39.56 -5.52 8.06
CA SER A 301 39.60 -6.52 9.14
C SER A 301 39.26 -7.94 8.65
N LEU A 302 38.33 -8.09 7.71
CA LEU A 302 38.01 -9.39 7.08
C LEU A 302 39.15 -9.92 6.21
N LEU A 303 39.82 -9.03 5.47
CA LEU A 303 40.99 -9.39 4.65
C LEU A 303 42.19 -9.77 5.52
N ASP A 304 42.38 -9.12 6.66
CA ASP A 304 43.45 -9.43 7.60
C ASP A 304 43.21 -10.78 8.30
N VAL A 305 41.96 -11.09 8.67
CA VAL A 305 41.58 -12.42 9.16
C VAL A 305 41.78 -13.49 8.08
N GLY A 306 41.47 -13.19 6.82
CA GLY A 306 41.73 -14.09 5.69
C GLY A 306 43.23 -14.36 5.47
N ARG A 307 44.08 -13.33 5.61
CA ARG A 307 45.54 -13.46 5.52
C ARG A 307 46.13 -14.24 6.70
N TRP A 308 45.60 -14.03 7.91
CA TRP A 308 46.00 -14.82 9.08
C TRP A 308 45.64 -16.30 8.92
N PHE A 309 44.45 -16.62 8.39
CA PHE A 309 44.08 -18.00 8.06
C PHE A 309 45.02 -18.61 7.01
N ALA A 310 45.40 -17.86 5.98
CA ALA A 310 46.37 -18.31 4.98
C ALA A 310 47.74 -18.66 5.59
N THR A 311 48.21 -17.88 6.57
CA THR A 311 49.46 -18.18 7.30
C THR A 311 49.40 -19.42 8.20
N ILE A 312 48.20 -19.89 8.55
CA ILE A 312 48.01 -21.14 9.32
C ILE A 312 47.94 -22.35 8.38
N THR A 313 47.59 -22.13 7.11
CA THR A 313 47.41 -23.21 6.12
C THR A 313 48.56 -23.39 5.14
N ASP A 314 49.51 -22.45 5.07
CA ASP A 314 50.72 -22.61 4.25
C ASP A 314 51.80 -23.41 5.00
N PRO A 315 52.28 -24.56 4.45
CA PRO A 315 53.33 -25.34 5.06
C PRO A 315 54.68 -24.64 4.86
N VAL A 316 55.34 -24.27 5.96
CA VAL A 316 56.72 -23.77 5.94
C VAL A 316 57.64 -24.87 5.39
N THR A 317 58.09 -24.72 4.15
CA THR A 317 59.30 -25.40 3.66
C THR A 317 60.50 -24.73 4.31
N SER A 318 60.96 -25.26 5.44
CA SER A 318 62.29 -24.96 5.99
C SER A 318 63.27 -26.00 5.48
N SER A 319 64.21 -25.52 4.67
CA SER A 319 65.48 -26.13 4.30
C SER A 319 66.43 -26.32 5.50
N ALA A 320 67.50 -27.10 5.25
CA ALA A 320 68.69 -27.39 6.07
C ALA A 320 68.48 -28.53 7.09
N GLU A 321 69.33 -29.55 7.20
CA GLU A 321 70.70 -29.81 6.71
C GLU A 321 70.95 -31.34 6.75
#